data_AF-Q5C3D8-F1
#
_entry.id   AF-Q5C3D8-F1
#
_cell.length_a   1.000
_cell.length_b   1.000
_cell.length_c   1.000
_cell.angle_alpha   90.00
_cell.angle_beta   90.00
_cell.angle_gamma   90.00
#
_symmetry.space_group_name_H-M   'P 1'
#
loop_
_entity.id
_entity.type
_entity.pdbx_description
1 polymer ?
#
loop_
_entity_poly.entity_id
_entity_poly.type
_entity_poly.pdbx_seq_one_letter_code
_entity_poly.pdbx_strand_id
1 'polypeptide(L)'
;MYNEDTLESKFTDKIFGGIFILINLVVIGLWVYVIVSSNLEILFTNYDCNGNVCGSNKSLKPISFIKINVTKQKYLHHTNFEDKLFSIPVCIQRCPDRLINSSRQLSQFMNSTGILLCDPRVPPLLYESQPRIMNTSLCPTLPLYPSIPIGGVCIPINFINHSNFVNFQFNADSEFTLSLYQIIICGLMVSVLSLLIIGAVRFVPGGFCTYIFGYSISA
;
A
#
# COMPACT_ATOMS: atom_id res chain seq x y z
N MET A 1 -40.09 -1.35 49.27
CA MET A 1 -39.63 -2.41 48.35
C MET A 1 -38.62 -1.72 47.44
N TYR A 2 -37.35 -1.78 47.82
CA TYR A 2 -36.28 -1.09 47.10
C TYR A 2 -36.00 -1.90 45.83
N ASN A 3 -36.14 -1.27 44.68
CA ASN A 3 -36.08 -1.87 43.35
C ASN A 3 -34.77 -2.66 43.10
N GLU A 4 -34.77 -3.96 43.40
CA GLU A 4 -33.70 -4.89 43.03
C GLU A 4 -33.43 -4.80 41.51
N ASP A 5 -34.48 -4.68 40.70
CA ASP A 5 -34.41 -4.51 39.24
C ASP A 5 -33.60 -3.27 38.78
N THR A 6 -33.60 -2.18 39.57
CA THR A 6 -32.84 -0.96 39.24
C THR A 6 -31.38 -1.02 39.68
N LEU A 7 -31.06 -1.84 40.67
CA LEU A 7 -29.68 -2.06 41.12
C LEU A 7 -28.97 -3.07 40.22
N GLU A 8 -29.66 -4.15 39.85
CA GLU A 8 -29.17 -5.17 38.92
C GLU A 8 -28.88 -4.59 37.53
N SER A 9 -29.78 -3.77 36.99
CA SER A 9 -29.58 -3.13 35.68
C SER A 9 -28.41 -2.15 35.68
N LYS A 10 -28.23 -1.35 36.75
CA LYS A 10 -27.08 -0.43 36.91
C LYS A 10 -25.75 -1.16 37.09
N PHE A 11 -25.75 -2.31 37.77
CA PHE A 11 -24.54 -3.11 37.99
C PHE A 11 -24.11 -3.82 36.70
N THR A 12 -25.08 -4.42 36.00
CA THR A 12 -24.90 -5.04 34.69
C THR A 12 -24.36 -4.02 33.68
N ASP A 13 -24.93 -2.80 33.63
CA ASP A 13 -24.48 -1.73 32.74
C ASP A 13 -23.01 -1.32 33.02
N LYS A 14 -22.60 -1.17 34.28
CA LYS A 14 -21.19 -0.86 34.61
C LYS A 14 -20.22 -1.96 34.17
N ILE A 15 -20.59 -3.23 34.36
CA ILE A 15 -19.78 -4.38 33.94
C ILE A 15 -19.64 -4.41 32.41
N PHE A 16 -20.74 -4.27 31.67
CA PHE A 16 -20.72 -4.23 30.21
C PHE A 16 -19.88 -3.07 29.66
N GLY A 17 -19.97 -1.89 30.29
CA GLY A 17 -19.14 -0.74 29.92
C GLY A 17 -17.65 -0.98 30.16
N GLY A 18 -17.31 -1.59 31.30
CA GLY A 18 -15.93 -1.98 31.62
C GLY A 18 -15.35 -2.99 30.63
N ILE A 19 -16.11 -4.03 30.30
CA ILE A 19 -15.72 -5.05 29.31
C ILE A 19 -15.52 -4.41 27.93
N PHE A 20 -16.41 -3.51 27.52
CA PHE A 20 -16.31 -2.82 26.24
C PHE A 20 -15.06 -1.94 26.13
N ILE A 21 -14.75 -1.16 27.18
CA ILE A 21 -13.53 -0.34 27.23
C ILE A 21 -12.29 -1.22 27.15
N LEU A 22 -12.27 -2.34 27.89
CA LEU A 22 -11.16 -3.29 27.86
C LEU A 22 -10.93 -3.85 26.45
N ILE A 23 -12.00 -4.28 25.77
CA ILE A 23 -11.93 -4.78 24.39
C ILE A 23 -11.38 -3.71 23.45
N ASN A 24 -11.82 -2.45 23.59
CA ASN A 24 -11.31 -1.36 22.75
C ASN A 24 -9.83 -1.07 22.98
N LEU A 25 -9.36 -1.10 24.23
CA LEU A 25 -7.94 -0.94 24.53
C LEU A 25 -7.10 -2.06 23.90
N VAL A 26 -7.60 -3.29 23.93
CA VAL A 26 -6.96 -4.43 23.26
C VAL A 26 -6.91 -4.22 21.74
N VAL A 27 -8.02 -3.82 21.11
CA VAL A 27 -8.08 -3.57 19.67
C VAL A 27 -7.14 -2.44 19.24
N ILE A 28 -7.12 -1.32 19.97
CA ILE A 28 -6.19 -0.21 19.72
C ILE A 28 -4.74 -0.68 19.88
N GLY A 29 -4.44 -1.45 20.92
CA GLY A 29 -3.12 -2.03 21.14
C GLY A 29 -2.66 -2.93 19.99
N LEU A 30 -3.56 -3.75 19.44
CA LEU A 30 -3.29 -4.57 18.26
C LEU A 30 -2.99 -3.72 17.02
N TRP A 31 -3.73 -2.63 16.80
CA TRP A 31 -3.45 -1.70 15.70
C TRP A 31 -2.07 -1.07 15.82
N VAL A 32 -1.72 -0.56 17.01
CA VAL A 32 -0.38 0.01 17.26
C VAL A 32 0.71 -1.03 17.05
N TYR A 33 0.51 -2.26 17.54
CA TYR A 33 1.45 -3.35 17.35
C TYR A 33 1.67 -3.68 15.86
N VAL A 34 0.60 -3.74 15.06
CA VAL A 34 0.71 -3.96 13.62
C VAL A 34 1.48 -2.83 12.94
N ILE A 35 1.20 -1.57 13.27
CA ILE A 35 1.90 -0.42 12.67
C ILE A 35 3.39 -0.44 13.01
N VAL A 36 3.74 -0.66 14.28
CA VAL A 36 5.14 -0.66 14.75
C VAL A 36 5.92 -1.88 14.24
N SER A 37 5.28 -3.05 14.18
CA SER A 37 5.93 -4.28 13.72
C SER A 37 6.00 -4.38 12.19
N SER A 38 5.24 -3.56 11.46
CA SER A 38 5.24 -3.55 10.01
C SER A 38 6.49 -2.84 9.48
N ASN A 39 7.18 -3.46 8.53
CA ASN A 39 8.28 -2.83 7.82
C ASN A 39 7.74 -1.83 6.77
N LEU A 40 7.39 -0.63 7.23
CA LEU A 40 6.83 0.43 6.39
C LEU A 40 7.81 0.90 5.29
N GLU A 41 9.12 0.62 5.43
CA GLU A 41 10.10 0.93 4.39
C GLU A 41 9.76 0.21 3.06
N ILE A 42 9.12 -0.96 3.12
CA ILE A 42 8.71 -1.73 1.92
C ILE A 42 7.76 -0.92 1.03
N LEU A 43 6.91 -0.08 1.62
CA LEU A 43 5.92 0.72 0.88
C LEU A 43 6.56 1.87 0.08
N PHE A 44 7.67 2.41 0.57
CA PHE A 44 8.34 3.57 -0.02
C PHE A 44 9.64 3.22 -0.73
N THR A 45 10.00 1.93 -0.78
CA THR A 45 11.22 1.46 -1.44
C THR A 45 10.90 0.89 -2.80
N ASN A 46 11.69 1.31 -3.77
CA ASN A 46 11.67 0.74 -5.11
C ASN A 46 12.38 -0.61 -5.09
N TYR A 47 11.66 -1.70 -5.34
CA TYR A 47 12.22 -3.05 -5.39
C TYR A 47 11.75 -3.84 -6.61
N ASP A 48 12.62 -4.72 -7.12
CA ASP A 48 12.33 -5.58 -8.27
C ASP A 48 11.47 -6.81 -7.91
N CYS A 49 11.09 -7.62 -8.90
CA CYS A 49 10.27 -8.82 -8.65
C CYS A 49 10.93 -9.84 -7.71
N ASN A 50 12.27 -9.85 -7.65
CA ASN A 50 13.10 -10.66 -6.76
C ASN A 50 13.20 -10.09 -5.34
N GLY A 51 12.69 -8.87 -5.10
CA GLY A 51 12.72 -8.19 -3.82
C GLY A 51 14.02 -7.43 -3.53
N ASN A 52 14.90 -7.24 -4.52
CA ASN A 52 16.10 -6.42 -4.36
C ASN A 52 15.72 -4.94 -4.40
N VAL A 53 16.24 -4.17 -3.45
CA VAL A 53 15.99 -2.71 -3.40
C VAL A 53 16.92 -2.02 -4.40
N CYS A 54 16.35 -1.28 -5.35
CA CYS A 54 17.10 -0.58 -6.37
C CYS A 54 18.09 0.43 -5.76
N GLY A 55 19.35 0.41 -6.21
CA GLY A 55 20.40 1.30 -5.70
C GLY A 55 20.94 0.91 -4.33
N SER A 56 20.57 -0.26 -3.81
CA SER A 56 20.96 -0.73 -2.48
C SER A 56 21.47 -2.17 -2.51
N ASN A 57 22.16 -2.59 -1.46
CA ASN A 57 22.54 -3.99 -1.23
C ASN A 57 21.48 -4.76 -0.41
N LYS A 58 20.41 -4.08 0.02
CA LYS A 58 19.30 -4.66 0.77
C LYS A 58 18.39 -5.47 -0.16
N SER A 59 17.85 -6.56 0.38
CA SER A 59 16.76 -7.33 -0.25
C SER A 59 15.66 -7.56 0.78
N LEU A 60 14.43 -7.35 0.36
CA LEU A 60 13.22 -7.48 1.17
C LEU A 60 12.71 -8.93 1.19
N LYS A 61 13.11 -9.75 0.22
CA LYS A 61 12.75 -11.17 0.15
C LYS A 61 13.99 -12.03 0.45
N PRO A 62 14.06 -12.67 1.63
CA PRO A 62 15.22 -13.47 2.02
C PRO A 62 15.41 -14.74 1.16
N ILE A 63 14.37 -15.18 0.43
CA ILE A 63 14.33 -16.46 -0.30
C ILE A 63 14.44 -16.26 -1.84
N SER A 64 15.05 -15.17 -2.31
CA SER A 64 15.38 -15.09 -3.75
C SER A 64 16.54 -16.03 -4.06
N PHE A 65 16.29 -17.03 -4.92
CA PHE A 65 17.31 -17.95 -5.41
C PHE A 65 18.42 -17.27 -6.22
N ILE A 66 18.22 -16.02 -6.65
CA ILE A 66 19.18 -15.24 -7.43
C ILE A 66 19.38 -13.89 -6.72
N LYS A 67 20.56 -13.72 -6.13
CA LYS A 67 20.97 -12.45 -5.51
C LYS A 67 21.73 -11.63 -6.56
N ILE A 68 21.03 -10.71 -7.20
CA ILE A 68 21.60 -9.82 -8.21
C ILE A 68 22.10 -8.57 -7.51
N ASN A 69 23.33 -8.15 -7.82
CA ASN A 69 23.84 -6.89 -7.31
C ASN A 69 23.19 -5.72 -8.07
N VAL A 70 22.18 -5.11 -7.46
CA VAL A 70 21.43 -3.97 -8.01
C VAL A 70 21.90 -2.61 -7.49
N THR A 71 23.07 -2.53 -6.84
CA THR A 71 23.59 -1.29 -6.23
C THR A 71 23.80 -0.15 -7.24
N LYS A 72 24.07 -0.47 -8.51
CA LYS A 72 24.23 0.52 -9.58
C LYS A 72 22.91 0.89 -10.25
N GLN A 73 21.88 0.08 -10.08
CA GLN A 73 20.58 0.18 -10.71
C GLN A 73 19.63 0.94 -9.80
N LYS A 74 19.64 2.28 -9.89
CA LYS A 74 18.95 3.17 -8.95
C LYS A 74 17.47 3.37 -9.25
N TYR A 75 17.00 3.01 -10.44
CA TYR A 75 15.64 3.30 -10.88
C TYR A 75 14.82 2.03 -11.07
N LEU A 76 13.52 2.09 -10.82
CA LEU A 76 12.58 1.02 -11.08
C LEU A 76 11.90 1.22 -12.43
N HIS A 77 11.77 0.15 -13.20
CA HIS A 77 11.05 0.15 -14.47
C HIS A 77 10.05 -1.00 -14.51
N HIS A 78 8.83 -0.72 -14.96
CA HIS A 78 7.80 -1.73 -15.17
C HIS A 78 7.82 -2.18 -16.63
N THR A 79 7.81 -3.49 -16.88
CA THR A 79 7.72 -4.02 -18.25
C THR A 79 6.38 -3.70 -18.93
N ASN A 80 5.35 -3.37 -18.17
CA ASN A 80 4.09 -2.90 -18.72
C ASN A 80 3.58 -1.72 -17.88
N PHE A 81 3.51 -0.54 -18.51
CA PHE A 81 3.01 0.67 -17.87
C PHE A 81 1.49 0.82 -17.96
N GLU A 82 0.86 0.20 -18.96
CA GLU A 82 -0.58 0.26 -19.16
C GLU A 82 -1.33 -0.68 -18.22
N ASP A 83 -0.76 -1.88 -18.00
CA ASP A 83 -1.34 -2.88 -17.11
C ASP A 83 -0.30 -3.37 -16.08
N LYS A 84 -0.40 -2.82 -14.87
CA LYS A 84 0.52 -3.13 -13.77
C LYS A 84 0.38 -4.58 -13.28
N LEU A 85 -0.80 -5.19 -13.37
CA LEU A 85 -1.04 -6.58 -12.96
C LEU A 85 -0.22 -7.57 -13.79
N PHE A 86 0.00 -7.22 -15.07
CA PHE A 86 0.81 -8.01 -16.01
C PHE A 86 2.19 -7.40 -16.24
N SER A 87 2.69 -6.60 -15.30
CA SER A 87 4.03 -5.99 -15.32
C SER A 87 5.00 -6.70 -14.38
N ILE A 88 6.27 -6.74 -14.76
CA ILE A 88 7.38 -7.14 -13.90
C ILE A 88 8.20 -5.88 -13.58
N PRO A 89 8.39 -5.55 -12.29
CA PRO A 89 9.30 -4.49 -11.89
C PRO A 89 10.76 -4.96 -11.97
N VAL A 90 11.61 -4.17 -12.61
CA VAL A 90 13.05 -4.42 -12.77
C VAL A 90 13.88 -3.19 -12.38
N CYS A 91 14.98 -3.40 -11.65
CA CYS A 91 15.91 -2.32 -11.32
C CYS A 91 16.84 -2.03 -12.51
N ILE A 92 16.93 -0.77 -12.93
CA ILE A 92 17.76 -0.31 -14.03
C ILE A 92 18.66 0.87 -13.65
N GLN A 93 19.76 1.04 -14.39
CA GLN A 93 20.73 2.10 -14.13
C GLN A 93 20.27 3.48 -14.61
N ARG A 94 19.55 3.54 -15.73
CA ARG A 94 19.01 4.78 -16.31
C ARG A 94 17.71 4.48 -17.06
N CYS A 95 16.77 5.42 -17.01
CA CYS A 95 15.51 5.31 -17.75
C CYS A 95 15.76 5.38 -19.28
N PRO A 96 14.93 4.71 -20.10
CA PRO A 96 15.00 4.83 -21.55
C PRO A 96 14.87 6.28 -22.01
N ASP A 97 15.79 6.74 -22.86
CA ASP A 97 15.91 8.12 -23.34
C ASP A 97 15.34 8.33 -24.76
N ARG A 98 14.91 7.24 -25.41
CA ARG A 98 14.41 7.25 -26.78
C ARG A 98 13.25 6.29 -26.97
N LEU A 99 12.48 6.52 -28.02
CA LEU A 99 11.40 5.63 -28.45
C LEU A 99 11.98 4.34 -29.04
N ILE A 100 11.43 3.19 -28.64
CA ILE A 100 11.78 1.87 -29.14
C ILE A 100 10.50 1.21 -29.66
N ASN A 101 10.43 0.95 -30.96
CA ASN A 101 9.20 0.51 -31.62
C ASN A 101 9.14 -1.00 -31.90
N SER A 102 10.28 -1.69 -31.91
CA SER A 102 10.35 -3.12 -32.23
C SER A 102 11.24 -3.90 -31.26
N SER A 103 10.99 -5.20 -31.13
CA SER A 103 11.74 -6.07 -30.23
C SER A 103 13.21 -6.18 -30.63
N ARG A 104 13.49 -6.07 -31.94
CA ARG A 104 14.85 -5.95 -32.48
C ARG A 104 15.54 -4.66 -32.03
N GLN A 105 14.86 -3.51 -32.10
CA GLN A 105 15.41 -2.25 -31.59
C GLN A 105 15.65 -2.30 -30.07
N LEU A 106 14.76 -2.97 -29.33
CA LEU A 106 14.89 -3.19 -27.90
C LEU A 106 16.13 -4.03 -27.57
N SER A 107 16.31 -5.17 -28.26
CA SER A 107 17.48 -6.03 -28.13
C SER A 107 18.78 -5.26 -28.43
N GLN A 108 18.82 -4.50 -29.53
CA GLN A 108 19.96 -3.65 -29.88
C GLN A 108 20.24 -2.55 -28.84
N PHE A 109 19.20 -1.94 -28.28
CA PHE A 109 19.34 -0.94 -27.23
C PHE A 109 19.98 -1.55 -25.97
N MET A 110 19.48 -2.69 -25.50
CA MET A 110 20.03 -3.35 -24.30
C MET A 110 21.48 -3.79 -24.53
N ASN A 111 21.80 -4.33 -25.71
CA ASN A 111 23.17 -4.74 -26.05
C ASN A 111 24.15 -3.56 -26.16
N SER A 112 23.72 -2.43 -26.74
CA SER A 112 24.59 -1.26 -26.91
C SER A 112 24.77 -0.44 -25.64
N THR A 113 23.76 -0.41 -24.77
CA THR A 113 23.77 0.42 -23.55
C THR A 113 24.12 -0.35 -22.29
N GLY A 114 24.00 -1.67 -22.30
CA GLY A 114 24.12 -2.53 -21.11
C GLY A 114 22.95 -2.40 -20.13
N ILE A 115 21.88 -1.68 -20.47
CA ILE A 115 20.70 -1.56 -19.61
C ILE A 115 19.85 -2.82 -19.76
N LEU A 116 19.56 -3.49 -18.64
CA LEU A 116 18.69 -4.65 -18.61
C LEU A 116 17.25 -4.21 -18.37
N LEU A 117 16.41 -4.21 -19.41
CA LEU A 117 15.00 -3.82 -19.30
C LEU A 117 14.04 -5.00 -19.11
N CYS A 118 14.51 -6.22 -19.33
CA CYS A 118 13.76 -7.45 -19.12
C CYS A 118 14.03 -8.05 -17.74
N ASP A 119 13.16 -8.97 -17.31
CA ASP A 119 13.39 -9.83 -16.16
C ASP A 119 14.77 -10.50 -16.27
N PRO A 120 15.60 -10.47 -15.21
CA PRO A 120 16.97 -10.98 -15.25
C PRO A 120 17.09 -12.47 -15.61
N ARG A 121 16.00 -13.25 -15.50
CA ARG A 121 15.97 -14.66 -15.87
C ARG A 121 15.83 -14.86 -17.38
N VAL A 122 15.50 -13.82 -18.15
CA VAL A 122 15.37 -13.90 -19.60
C VAL A 122 16.76 -13.82 -20.25
N PRO A 123 17.20 -14.85 -20.98
CA PRO A 123 18.47 -14.81 -21.70
C PRO A 123 18.38 -13.86 -22.91
N PRO A 124 19.49 -13.20 -23.30
CA PRO A 124 19.49 -12.23 -24.39
C PRO A 124 18.97 -12.74 -25.74
N LEU A 125 19.16 -14.03 -26.02
CA LEU A 125 18.68 -14.69 -27.24
C LEU A 125 17.15 -14.64 -27.37
N LEU A 126 16.43 -14.50 -26.26
CA LEU A 126 14.97 -14.47 -26.21
C LEU A 126 14.40 -13.05 -26.14
N TYR A 127 15.20 -11.98 -26.14
CA TYR A 127 14.65 -10.62 -26.06
C TYR A 127 13.75 -10.26 -27.26
N GLU A 128 14.12 -10.73 -28.45
CA GLU A 128 13.34 -10.43 -29.66
C GLU A 128 11.98 -11.16 -29.71
N SER A 129 11.85 -12.29 -29.01
CA SER A 129 10.61 -13.07 -28.97
C SER A 129 9.58 -12.55 -27.97
N GLN A 130 9.91 -11.51 -27.19
CA GLN A 130 9.05 -10.92 -26.16
C GLN A 130 8.41 -11.97 -25.24
N PRO A 131 9.22 -12.67 -24.43
CA PRO A 131 8.74 -13.80 -23.65
C PRO A 131 7.71 -13.33 -22.60
N ARG A 132 6.71 -14.18 -22.39
CA ARG A 132 5.61 -13.96 -21.45
C ARG A 132 5.41 -15.20 -20.58
N ILE A 133 5.03 -15.00 -19.33
CA ILE A 133 4.51 -16.06 -18.46
C ILE A 133 3.03 -15.78 -18.27
N MET A 134 2.18 -16.66 -18.81
CA MET A 134 0.75 -16.39 -18.94
C MET A 134 0.54 -15.05 -19.68
N ASN A 135 -0.03 -14.05 -19.01
CA ASN A 135 -0.26 -12.71 -19.59
C ASN A 135 0.85 -11.70 -19.22
N THR A 136 1.69 -12.02 -18.25
CA THR A 136 2.73 -11.13 -17.73
C THR A 136 3.91 -11.08 -18.69
N SER A 137 4.26 -9.87 -19.15
CA SER A 137 5.40 -9.69 -20.04
C SER A 137 6.71 -9.61 -19.26
N LEU A 138 7.67 -10.46 -19.60
CA LEU A 138 9.00 -10.42 -18.97
C LEU A 138 9.92 -9.35 -19.56
N CYS A 139 9.56 -8.76 -20.69
CA CYS A 139 10.26 -7.66 -21.33
C CYS A 139 9.29 -6.49 -21.53
N PRO A 140 9.79 -5.25 -21.72
CA PRO A 140 8.94 -4.11 -21.96
C PRO A 140 7.96 -4.32 -23.12
N THR A 141 6.69 -3.99 -22.90
CA THR A 141 5.69 -3.89 -23.97
C THR A 141 6.10 -2.78 -24.93
N LEU A 142 5.79 -2.99 -26.21
CA LEU A 142 6.14 -2.05 -27.28
C LEU A 142 4.88 -1.38 -27.84
N PRO A 143 4.97 -0.12 -28.27
CA PRO A 143 6.17 0.72 -28.29
C PRO A 143 6.60 1.20 -26.89
N LEU A 144 7.90 1.19 -26.61
CA LEU A 144 8.46 1.69 -25.36
C LEU A 144 8.85 3.16 -25.53
N TYR A 145 8.15 4.04 -24.83
CA TYR A 145 8.36 5.48 -24.89
C TYR A 145 9.54 5.95 -24.01
N PRO A 146 10.18 7.08 -24.38
CA PRO A 146 11.17 7.72 -23.51
C PRO A 146 10.56 8.05 -22.15
N SER A 147 11.34 7.86 -21.10
CA SER A 147 10.89 7.91 -19.71
C SER A 147 11.81 8.78 -18.87
N ILE A 148 11.23 9.47 -17.88
CA ILE A 148 11.98 10.29 -16.92
C ILE A 148 11.84 9.71 -15.50
N PRO A 149 12.88 9.80 -14.66
CA PRO A 149 12.83 9.31 -13.30
C PRO A 149 12.02 10.26 -12.40
N ILE A 150 10.99 9.73 -11.73
CA ILE A 150 10.16 10.43 -10.76
C ILE A 150 10.05 9.53 -9.52
N GLY A 151 10.51 10.00 -8.36
CA GLY A 151 10.50 9.18 -7.13
C GLY A 151 11.33 7.90 -7.21
N GLY A 152 12.29 7.83 -8.14
CA GLY A 152 13.07 6.61 -8.40
C GLY A 152 12.38 5.60 -9.33
N VAL A 153 11.19 5.91 -9.86
CA VAL A 153 10.50 5.11 -10.88
C VAL A 153 10.63 5.80 -12.24
N CYS A 154 10.91 5.03 -13.30
CA CYS A 154 10.91 5.55 -14.66
C CYS A 154 9.48 5.66 -15.18
N ILE A 155 9.03 6.88 -15.52
CA ILE A 155 7.67 7.11 -16.02
C ILE A 155 7.73 7.62 -17.46
N PRO A 156 7.00 7.02 -18.42
CA PRO A 156 7.06 7.45 -19.80
C PRO A 156 6.43 8.84 -20.00
N ILE A 157 7.06 9.70 -20.80
CA ILE A 157 6.70 11.13 -20.90
C ILE A 157 5.29 11.37 -21.44
N ASN A 158 4.76 10.46 -22.25
CA ASN A 158 3.40 10.55 -22.78
C ASN A 158 2.35 10.38 -21.67
N PHE A 159 2.66 9.67 -20.59
CA PHE A 159 1.75 9.54 -19.44
C PHE A 159 1.72 10.80 -18.58
N ILE A 160 2.77 11.62 -18.59
CA ILE A 160 2.90 12.82 -17.75
C ILE A 160 1.97 13.93 -18.22
N ASN A 161 1.81 14.09 -19.54
CA ASN A 161 0.97 15.13 -20.12
C ASN A 161 -0.51 14.72 -20.24
N HIS A 162 -0.83 13.43 -20.07
CA HIS A 162 -2.21 13.01 -19.91
C HIS A 162 -2.63 13.22 -18.45
N SER A 163 -3.89 13.63 -18.24
CA SER A 163 -4.56 13.63 -16.92
C SER A 163 -4.46 12.29 -16.17
N ASN A 164 -4.01 11.23 -16.85
CA ASN A 164 -3.72 9.90 -16.33
C ASN A 164 -2.45 9.83 -15.45
N PHE A 165 -1.59 10.85 -15.41
CA PHE A 165 -0.44 10.86 -14.49
C PHE A 165 -0.89 10.81 -13.02
N VAL A 166 -2.02 11.47 -12.70
CA VAL A 166 -2.63 11.42 -11.37
C VAL A 166 -3.09 10.01 -11.04
N ASN A 167 -3.68 9.28 -12.00
CA ASN A 167 -4.07 7.88 -11.84
C ASN A 167 -2.87 6.92 -11.78
N PHE A 168 -1.77 7.23 -12.48
CA PHE A 168 -0.55 6.41 -12.49
C PHE A 168 0.19 6.50 -11.15
N GLN A 169 0.37 7.71 -10.61
CA GLN A 169 0.89 7.92 -9.25
C GLN A 169 -0.07 7.30 -8.21
N PHE A 170 -1.39 7.33 -8.47
CA PHE A 170 -2.39 6.73 -7.58
C PHE A 170 -2.40 5.19 -7.58
N ASN A 171 -2.07 4.54 -8.69
CA ASN A 171 -2.16 3.08 -8.80
C ASN A 171 -0.83 2.38 -8.54
N ALA A 172 0.30 3.07 -8.71
CA ALA A 172 1.60 2.48 -8.48
C ALA A 172 1.87 2.28 -6.98
N ASP A 173 1.58 3.28 -6.16
CA ASP A 173 1.92 3.25 -4.75
C ASP A 173 0.68 3.26 -3.85
N SER A 174 -0.47 3.77 -4.32
CA SER A 174 -1.64 3.96 -3.46
C SER A 174 -2.58 2.77 -3.39
N GLU A 175 -2.83 1.98 -4.43
CA GLU A 175 -3.91 0.97 -4.29
C GLU A 175 -3.67 -0.05 -3.18
N PHE A 176 -2.43 -0.44 -2.87
CA PHE A 176 -2.12 -1.29 -1.71
C PHE A 176 -1.79 -0.48 -0.45
N THR A 177 -1.02 0.61 -0.56
CA THR A 177 -0.60 1.42 0.59
C THR A 177 -1.73 2.29 1.14
N LEU A 178 -2.49 2.93 0.27
CA LEU A 178 -3.70 3.69 0.60
C LEU A 178 -4.78 2.74 1.09
N SER A 179 -4.96 1.54 0.51
CA SER A 179 -5.95 0.60 1.06
C SER A 179 -5.52 0.07 2.43
N LEU A 180 -4.23 -0.23 2.66
CA LEU A 180 -3.75 -0.60 4.00
C LEU A 180 -3.90 0.56 5.00
N TYR A 181 -3.53 1.78 4.61
CA TYR A 181 -3.64 2.99 5.44
C TYR A 181 -5.11 3.37 5.70
N GLN A 182 -5.98 3.20 4.70
CA GLN A 182 -7.42 3.42 4.79
C GLN A 182 -8.09 2.34 5.65
N ILE A 183 -7.65 1.08 5.60
CA ILE A 183 -8.08 0.02 6.51
C ILE A 183 -7.64 0.35 7.95
N ILE A 184 -6.40 0.79 8.15
CA ILE A 184 -5.88 1.18 9.47
C ILE A 184 -6.63 2.40 10.03
N ILE A 185 -6.82 3.45 9.22
CA ILE A 185 -7.56 4.66 9.62
C ILE A 185 -9.03 4.34 9.86
N CYS A 186 -9.70 3.62 8.98
CA CYS A 186 -11.10 3.22 9.21
C CYS A 186 -11.22 2.38 10.48
N GLY A 187 -10.30 1.46 10.73
CA GLY A 187 -10.25 0.67 11.96
C GLY A 187 -10.16 1.54 13.20
N LEU A 188 -9.21 2.48 13.24
CA LEU A 188 -9.03 3.42 14.36
C LEU A 188 -10.23 4.37 14.53
N MET A 189 -10.77 4.90 13.44
CA MET A 189 -11.92 5.81 13.45
C MET A 189 -13.18 5.11 13.97
N VAL A 190 -13.42 3.86 13.59
CA VAL A 190 -14.53 3.04 14.11
C VAL A 190 -14.37 2.80 15.61
N SER A 191 -13.17 2.49 16.09
CA SER A 191 -12.91 2.32 17.53
C SER A 191 -13.19 3.60 18.31
N VAL A 192 -12.71 4.75 17.83
CA VAL A 192 -12.95 6.06 18.47
C VAL A 192 -14.44 6.43 18.44
N LEU A 193 -15.11 6.26 17.30
CA LEU A 193 -16.54 6.55 17.18
C LEU A 193 -17.38 5.68 18.12
N SER A 194 -17.02 4.40 18.28
CA SER A 194 -17.72 3.49 19.19
C SER A 194 -17.60 3.93 20.66
N LEU A 195 -16.44 4.45 21.06
CA LEU A 195 -16.22 5.02 22.39
C LEU A 195 -17.02 6.33 22.58
N LEU A 196 -17.08 7.19 21.56
CA LEU A 196 -17.86 8.43 21.60
C LEU A 196 -19.37 8.16 21.68
N ILE A 197 -19.89 7.21 20.92
CA ILE A 197 -21.31 6.82 20.94
C ILE A 197 -21.68 6.31 22.33
N ILE A 198 -20.85 5.47 22.96
CA ILE A 198 -21.13 4.98 24.32
C ILE A 198 -20.98 6.08 25.35
N GLY A 199 -19.99 6.97 25.20
CA GLY A 199 -19.88 8.19 26.02
C GLY A 199 -21.16 9.02 25.96
N ALA A 200 -21.69 9.27 24.76
CA ALA A 200 -22.93 10.00 24.54
C ALA A 200 -24.16 9.25 25.08
N VAL A 201 -24.32 7.95 24.77
CA VAL A 201 -25.44 7.12 25.25
C VAL A 201 -25.42 6.95 26.77
N ARG A 202 -24.26 7.04 27.44
CA ARG A 202 -24.16 7.02 28.91
C ARG A 202 -24.39 8.40 29.53
N PHE A 203 -23.90 9.48 28.93
CA PHE A 203 -24.04 10.84 29.49
C PHE A 203 -25.39 11.50 29.20
N VAL A 204 -26.00 11.25 28.03
CA VAL A 204 -27.25 11.88 27.61
C VAL A 204 -28.45 11.46 28.48
N PRO A 205 -28.68 10.19 28.82
CA PRO A 205 -29.80 9.83 29.71
C PRO A 205 -29.54 10.19 31.18
N GLY A 206 -28.27 10.29 31.62
CA GLY A 206 -27.94 10.76 32.97
C GLY A 206 -28.27 12.24 33.19
N GLY A 207 -28.06 13.07 32.17
CA GLY A 207 -28.44 14.48 32.17
C GLY A 207 -29.94 14.72 31.96
N PHE A 208 -30.57 13.99 31.03
CA PHE A 208 -32.01 14.19 30.74
C PHE A 208 -32.92 13.71 31.87
N CYS A 209 -32.62 12.57 32.50
CA CYS A 209 -33.43 12.08 33.62
C CYS A 209 -33.25 12.95 34.88
N THR A 210 -32.06 13.48 35.15
CA THR A 210 -31.88 14.40 36.28
C THR A 210 -32.54 15.76 36.04
N TYR A 211 -32.58 16.24 34.79
CA TYR A 211 -33.26 17.49 34.44
C TYR A 211 -34.80 17.38 34.52
N ILE A 212 -35.38 16.25 34.10
CA ILE A 212 -36.84 16.04 34.16
C ILE A 212 -37.31 15.70 35.59
N PHE A 213 -36.59 14.86 36.34
CA PHE A 213 -36.99 14.52 37.71
C PHE A 213 -36.57 15.57 38.76
N GLY A 214 -35.59 16.43 38.46
CA GLY A 214 -35.22 17.57 39.31
C GLY A 214 -36.26 18.69 39.33
N TYR A 215 -37.00 18.88 38.23
CA TYR A 215 -38.09 19.86 38.16
C TYR A 215 -39.40 19.37 38.79
N SER A 216 -39.66 18.06 38.81
CA SER A 216 -40.91 17.50 39.35
C SER A 216 -40.93 17.33 40.88
N ILE A 217 -39.84 17.66 41.60
CA ILE A 217 -39.75 17.59 43.07
C ILE A 217 -39.73 19.00 43.70
N SER A 218 -39.81 20.08 42.91
CA SER A 218 -39.89 21.47 43.40
C SER A 218 -41.13 22.25 42.91
N ALA A 219 -42.21 21.55 42.57
CA ALA A 219 -43.52 22.14 42.30
C ALA A 219 -44.58 21.55 43.24
#